data_AF-A0A0D2MLY7-F1
#
_entry.id   AF-A0A0D2MLY7-F1
#
_cell.length_a   1.000
_cell.length_b   1.000
_cell.length_c   1.000
_cell.angle_alpha   90.00
_cell.angle_beta   90.00
_cell.angle_gamma   90.00
#
_symmetry.space_group_name_H-M   'P 1'
#
loop_
_entity.id
_entity.type
_entity.pdbx_description
1 polymer ?
#
loop_
_entity_poly.entity_id
_entity_poly.type
_entity_poly.pdbx_seq_one_letter_code
_entity_poly.pdbx_strand_id
1 'polypeptide(L)'
;MFGIGYIETVPTPNLQASLGLKPGVVTSGDSLDYTDKCLEIMRDGGAAVKEMEAASIAWTAQLFKKPVVCIKAITDIVDGDRATQDEFLENLNSAAAALQGVLPRVIEFIGGRAVSEL
;
A
#
# COMPACT_ATOMS: atom_id res chain seq x y z
N MET A 1 11.77 -18.37 4.93
CA MET A 1 12.80 -17.78 4.04
C MET A 1 12.30 -16.41 3.62
N PHE A 2 13.12 -15.36 3.73
CA PHE A 2 12.74 -14.01 3.30
C PHE A 2 13.42 -13.69 1.97
N GLY A 3 12.66 -13.21 0.99
CA GLY A 3 13.19 -12.55 -0.20
C GLY A 3 13.09 -11.04 0.00
N ILE A 4 14.20 -10.31 -0.16
CA ILE A 4 14.20 -8.85 -0.02
C ILE A 4 14.41 -8.24 -1.40
N GLY A 5 13.52 -7.35 -1.79
CA GLY A 5 13.59 -6.59 -3.04
C GLY A 5 12.92 -5.24 -2.87
N TYR A 6 13.43 -4.25 -3.59
CA TYR A 6 12.89 -2.89 -3.61
C TYR A 6 12.48 -2.56 -5.02
N ILE A 7 11.24 -2.11 -5.20
CA ILE A 7 10.68 -1.75 -6.49
C ILE A 7 10.17 -0.33 -6.38
N GLU A 8 10.80 0.57 -7.13
CA GLU A 8 10.31 1.95 -7.26
C GLU A 8 9.01 1.95 -8.07
N THR A 9 7.97 2.53 -7.49
CA THR A 9 6.68 2.75 -8.14
C THR A 9 6.62 4.13 -8.76
N VAL A 10 5.59 4.40 -9.56
CA VAL A 10 5.42 5.73 -10.16
C VAL A 10 5.18 6.76 -9.05
N PRO A 11 5.97 7.85 -8.99
CA PRO A 11 5.68 8.94 -8.07
C PRO A 11 4.38 9.64 -8.47
N THR A 12 3.52 9.92 -7.50
CA THR A 12 2.19 10.51 -7.73
C THR A 12 1.94 11.79 -6.91
N PRO A 13 2.85 12.78 -6.94
CA PRO A 13 2.73 13.97 -6.10
C PRO A 13 1.47 14.79 -6.39
N ASN A 14 1.01 14.86 -7.64
CA ASN A 14 -0.16 15.67 -7.99
C ASN A 14 -1.46 15.01 -7.54
N LEU A 15 -1.57 13.69 -7.67
CA LEU A 15 -2.69 12.89 -7.17
C LEU A 15 -2.77 12.97 -5.65
N GLN A 16 -1.62 12.83 -4.97
CA GLN A 16 -1.53 12.96 -3.52
C GLN A 16 -2.01 14.33 -3.04
N ALA A 17 -1.51 15.41 -3.64
CA ALA A 17 -1.91 16.77 -3.30
C ALA A 17 -3.39 17.04 -3.61
N SER A 18 -3.88 16.58 -4.76
CA SER A 18 -5.27 16.80 -5.21
C SER A 18 -6.31 16.11 -4.32
N LEU A 19 -6.01 14.88 -3.88
CA LEU A 19 -6.95 14.06 -3.10
C LEU A 19 -6.64 14.03 -1.61
N GLY A 20 -5.55 14.65 -1.16
CA GLY A 20 -5.11 14.63 0.23
C GLY A 20 -4.63 13.25 0.70
N LEU A 21 -4.05 12.45 -0.20
CA LEU A 21 -3.58 11.10 0.10
C LEU A 21 -2.16 11.14 0.69
N LYS A 22 -1.89 10.27 1.66
CA LYS A 22 -0.57 10.14 2.29
C LYS A 22 0.34 9.23 1.44
N PRO A 23 1.59 9.63 1.14
CA PRO A 23 2.58 8.72 0.57
C PRO A 23 3.12 7.76 1.65
N GLY A 24 3.67 6.62 1.23
CA GLY A 24 4.31 5.68 2.13
C GLY A 24 4.91 4.46 1.42
N VAL A 25 5.90 3.83 2.05
CA VAL A 25 6.49 2.56 1.57
C VAL A 25 5.55 1.41 1.95
N VAL A 26 5.24 0.56 0.97
CA VAL A 26 4.44 -0.65 1.17
C VAL A 26 5.37 -1.86 1.26
N THR A 27 5.21 -2.67 2.30
CA THR A 27 5.91 -3.95 2.46
C THR A 27 4.92 -5.11 2.38
N SER A 28 5.30 -6.18 1.68
CA SER A 28 4.46 -7.36 1.45
C SER A 28 5.02 -8.61 2.12
N GLY A 29 4.15 -9.45 2.67
CA GLY A 29 4.47 -10.83 3.06
C GLY A 29 3.21 -11.68 3.14
N ASP A 30 3.34 -13.01 3.03
CA ASP A 30 2.18 -13.93 2.92
C ASP A 30 1.45 -14.19 4.25
N SER A 31 1.76 -13.46 5.32
CA SER A 31 1.20 -13.68 6.65
C SER A 31 0.54 -12.41 7.16
N LEU A 32 -0.66 -12.54 7.74
CA LEU A 32 -1.38 -11.42 8.35
C LEU A 32 -0.65 -10.92 9.59
N ASP A 33 -0.17 -11.84 10.42
CA ASP A 33 0.69 -11.56 11.56
C ASP A 33 2.12 -11.22 11.12
N TYR A 34 3.00 -11.05 12.10
CA TYR A 34 4.41 -10.78 11.89
C TYR A 34 5.25 -11.52 12.92
N THR A 35 6.49 -11.81 12.54
CA THR A 35 7.53 -12.21 13.48
C THR A 35 8.40 -11.00 13.83
N ASP A 36 9.24 -11.12 14.86
CA ASP A 36 10.22 -10.07 15.19
C ASP A 36 11.12 -9.73 14.00
N LYS A 37 11.46 -10.75 13.19
CA LYS A 37 12.26 -10.53 11.97
C LYS A 37 11.48 -9.75 10.90
N CYS A 38 10.17 -9.97 10.78
CA CYS A 38 9.33 -9.17 9.90
C CYS A 38 9.34 -7.70 10.33
N LEU A 39 9.18 -7.43 11.63
CA LEU A 39 9.23 -6.06 12.17
C LEU A 39 10.56 -5.37 11.90
N GLU A 40 11.68 -6.07 12.10
CA GLU A 40 13.01 -5.54 11.79
C GLU A 40 13.12 -5.14 10.31
N ILE A 41 12.75 -6.03 9.39
CA ILE A 41 12.79 -5.76 7.94
C ILE A 41 11.87 -4.59 7.57
N MET A 42 10.67 -4.52 8.14
CA MET A 42 9.73 -3.42 7.89
C MET A 42 10.29 -2.08 8.38
N ARG A 43 10.90 -2.04 9.58
CA ARG A 43 11.52 -0.84 10.13
C ARG A 43 12.70 -0.38 9.29
N ASP A 44 13.59 -1.29 8.93
CA ASP A 44 14.77 -0.99 8.11
C ASP A 44 14.37 -0.51 6.70
N GLY A 45 13.27 -1.04 6.16
CA GLY A 45 12.70 -0.63 4.88
C GLY A 45 11.86 0.65 4.92
N GLY A 46 11.67 1.27 6.10
CA GLY A 46 10.84 2.47 6.25
C GLY A 46 9.36 2.24 5.95
N ALA A 47 8.85 1.05 6.26
CA ALA A 47 7.47 0.66 5.98
C ALA A 47 6.46 1.63 6.61
N ALA A 48 5.51 2.09 5.80
CA ALA A 48 4.32 2.79 6.27
C ALA A 48 3.09 1.88 6.25
N VAL A 49 3.09 0.83 5.42
CA VAL A 49 1.98 -0.11 5.24
C VAL A 49 2.52 -1.54 5.13
N LYS A 50 1.93 -2.46 5.90
CA LYS A 50 2.10 -3.91 5.75
C LYS A 50 0.86 -4.49 5.05
N GLU A 51 1.07 -5.33 4.05
CA GLU A 51 0.01 -6.05 3.34
C GLU A 51 0.57 -7.35 2.72
N MET A 52 -0.16 -8.02 1.82
CA MET A 52 0.15 -9.40 1.43
C MET A 52 0.35 -9.62 -0.08
N GLU A 53 0.26 -8.59 -0.94
CA GLU A 53 0.25 -8.81 -2.41
C GLU A 53 1.04 -7.78 -3.24
N ALA A 54 1.20 -6.54 -2.79
CA ALA A 54 1.58 -5.41 -3.64
C ALA A 54 2.97 -5.56 -4.27
N ALA A 55 3.96 -6.09 -3.55
CA ALA A 55 5.31 -6.31 -4.07
C ALA A 55 5.31 -7.34 -5.21
N SER A 56 4.49 -8.39 -5.12
CA SER A 56 4.35 -9.40 -6.18
C SER A 56 3.69 -8.81 -7.44
N ILE A 57 2.70 -7.92 -7.26
CA ILE A 57 2.07 -7.17 -8.36
C ILE A 57 3.09 -6.21 -9.00
N ALA A 58 3.84 -5.46 -8.19
CA ALA A 58 4.86 -4.52 -8.66
C ALA A 58 5.99 -5.24 -9.40
N TRP A 59 6.43 -6.39 -8.90
CA TRP A 59 7.42 -7.25 -9.56
C TRP A 59 6.93 -7.69 -10.93
N THR A 60 5.70 -8.20 -11.00
CA THR A 60 5.10 -8.61 -12.28
C THR A 60 5.00 -7.43 -13.24
N ALA A 61 4.54 -6.25 -12.79
CA ALA A 61 4.45 -5.05 -13.62
C ALA A 61 5.83 -4.62 -14.15
N GLN A 62 6.88 -4.71 -13.32
CA GLN A 62 8.25 -4.40 -13.70
C GLN A 62 8.76 -5.32 -14.83
N LEU A 63 8.45 -6.62 -14.79
CA LEU A 63 8.81 -7.57 -15.86
C LEU A 63 8.25 -7.13 -17.23
N PHE A 64 7.07 -6.50 -17.24
CA PHE A 64 6.40 -6.00 -18.44
C PHE A 64 6.60 -4.50 -18.70
N LYS A 65 7.45 -3.84 -17.90
CA LYS A 65 7.69 -2.38 -17.97
C LYS A 65 6.40 -1.57 -17.89
N LYS A 66 5.47 -1.96 -17.01
CA LYS A 66 4.21 -1.27 -16.79
C LYS A 66 4.30 -0.40 -15.52
N PRO A 67 3.80 0.85 -15.55
CA PRO A 67 3.70 1.67 -14.36
C PRO A 67 2.72 1.04 -13.37
N VAL A 68 3.02 1.16 -12.07
CA VAL A 68 2.15 0.71 -10.99
C VAL A 68 2.02 1.81 -9.94
N VAL A 69 0.82 1.94 -9.40
CA VAL A 69 0.47 2.78 -8.25
C VAL A 69 -0.35 1.92 -7.31
N CYS A 70 -0.14 2.08 -6.00
CA CYS A 70 -0.86 1.33 -4.97
C CYS A 70 -1.72 2.27 -4.14
N ILE A 71 -2.99 1.91 -3.92
CA ILE A 71 -3.88 2.60 -2.99
C ILE A 71 -4.27 1.57 -1.92
N LYS A 72 -3.98 1.88 -0.66
CA LYS A 72 -4.26 1.00 0.48
C LYS A 72 -5.07 1.76 1.53
N ALA A 73 -6.11 1.13 2.03
CA ALA A 73 -6.84 1.60 3.21
C ALA A 73 -6.31 0.84 4.43
N ILE A 74 -6.07 1.56 5.52
CA ILE A 74 -5.53 0.99 6.75
C ILE A 74 -6.67 0.44 7.59
N THR A 75 -6.56 -0.83 7.97
CA THR A 75 -7.52 -1.55 8.79
C THR A 75 -7.06 -1.72 10.22
N ASP A 76 -5.76 -1.80 10.44
CA ASP A 76 -5.14 -2.10 11.71
C ASP A 76 -3.76 -1.43 11.83
N ILE A 77 -3.33 -1.21 13.07
CA ILE A 77 -2.05 -0.58 13.41
C ILE A 77 -1.10 -1.66 13.91
N VAL A 78 -0.17 -2.06 13.05
CA VAL A 78 0.76 -3.19 13.28
C VAL A 78 1.61 -3.02 14.55
N ASP A 79 1.98 -1.79 14.89
CA ASP A 79 2.75 -1.44 16.09
C ASP A 79 1.90 -0.89 17.24
N GLY A 80 0.58 -1.09 17.17
CA GLY A 80 -0.38 -0.71 18.21
C GLY A 80 -0.54 -1.78 19.29
N ASP A 81 -1.33 -1.45 20.31
CA ASP A 81 -1.55 -2.32 21.48
C ASP A 81 -2.64 -3.39 21.26
N ARG A 82 -3.21 -3.44 20.05
CA ARG A 82 -4.38 -4.26 19.71
C ARG A 82 -3.99 -5.45 18.85
N ALA A 83 -4.72 -6.55 18.97
CA ALA A 83 -4.54 -7.70 18.10
C ALA A 83 -4.94 -7.34 16.66
N THR A 84 -4.01 -7.54 15.72
CA THR A 84 -4.18 -7.26 14.28
C THR A 84 -5.50 -7.78 13.72
N GLN A 85 -5.84 -9.05 13.99
CA GLN A 85 -7.03 -9.68 13.44
C GLN A 85 -8.33 -9.02 13.92
N ASP A 86 -8.40 -8.65 15.20
CA ASP A 86 -9.61 -8.07 15.78
C ASP A 86 -9.83 -6.65 15.25
N GLU A 87 -8.77 -5.83 15.23
CA GLU A 87 -8.83 -4.49 14.67
C GLU A 87 -9.12 -4.49 13.16
N PHE A 88 -8.52 -5.44 12.43
CA PHE A 88 -8.81 -5.66 11.02
C PHE A 88 -10.31 -5.91 10.79
N LEU A 89 -10.91 -6.87 11.51
CA LEU A 89 -12.31 -7.23 11.33
C LEU A 89 -13.27 -6.10 11.73
N GLU A 90 -12.96 -5.38 12.81
CA GLU A 90 -13.76 -4.23 13.26
C GLU A 90 -13.75 -3.11 12.22
N ASN A 91 -12.59 -2.80 11.66
CA ASN A 91 -12.41 -1.66 10.76
C ASN A 91 -12.63 -1.99 9.29
N LEU A 92 -12.70 -3.27 8.90
CA LEU A 92 -12.77 -3.71 7.51
C LEU A 92 -13.87 -2.99 6.73
N ASN A 93 -15.07 -2.87 7.31
CA ASN A 93 -16.19 -2.22 6.65
C ASN A 93 -15.94 -0.72 6.43
N SER A 94 -15.41 -0.03 7.45
CA SER A 94 -15.08 1.40 7.38
C SER A 94 -13.93 1.67 6.40
N ALA A 95 -12.89 0.84 6.41
CA ALA A 95 -11.75 0.93 5.48
C ALA A 95 -12.20 0.65 4.03
N ALA A 96 -13.06 -0.34 3.82
CA ALA A 96 -13.64 -0.63 2.51
C ALA A 96 -14.51 0.54 2.00
N ALA A 97 -15.34 1.13 2.86
CA ALA A 97 -16.14 2.31 2.51
C ALA A 97 -15.26 3.52 2.16
N ALA A 98 -14.18 3.75 2.91
CA ALA A 98 -13.21 4.80 2.60
C ALA A 98 -12.53 4.56 1.24
N LEU A 99 -12.10 3.33 0.98
CA LEU A 99 -11.50 2.94 -0.30
C LEU A 99 -12.49 3.11 -1.46
N GLN A 100 -13.74 2.69 -1.26
CA GLN A 100 -14.83 2.85 -2.24
C GLN A 100 -15.09 4.34 -2.56
N GLY A 101 -14.97 5.23 -1.58
CA GLY A 101 -15.10 6.68 -1.80
C GLY A 101 -13.91 7.31 -2.52
N VAL A 102 -12.70 6.81 -2.30
CA VAL A 102 -11.46 7.37 -2.88
C VAL A 102 -11.21 6.88 -4.30
N LEU A 103 -11.45 5.59 -4.59
CA LEU A 103 -11.08 4.98 -5.87
C LEU A 103 -11.70 5.67 -7.10
N PRO A 104 -13.00 6.03 -7.14
CA PRO A 104 -13.58 6.75 -8.28
C PRO A 104 -12.87 8.08 -8.56
N ARG A 105 -12.50 8.82 -7.50
CA ARG A 105 -11.79 10.10 -7.60
C ARG A 105 -10.36 9.92 -8.13
N VAL A 106 -9.69 8.82 -7.75
CA VAL A 106 -8.37 8.45 -8.28
C VAL A 106 -8.48 8.15 -9.78
N ILE A 107 -9.47 7.36 -10.21
CA ILE A 107 -9.67 7.04 -11.63
C ILE A 107 -10.03 8.29 -12.44
N GLU A 108 -10.92 9.13 -11.93
CA GLU A 108 -11.27 10.41 -12.55
C GLU A 108 -10.05 11.32 -12.70
N PHE A 109 -9.20 11.40 -11.66
CA PHE A 109 -7.97 12.19 -11.73
C PHE A 109 -7.00 11.66 -12.80
N ILE A 110 -6.80 10.34 -12.87
CA ILE A 110 -5.90 9.70 -13.84
C ILE A 110 -6.44 9.83 -15.28
N GLY A 111 -7.76 9.88 -15.45
CA GLY A 111 -8.43 9.97 -16.74
C GLY A 111 -7.89 11.08 -17.62
N GLY A 112 -7.26 10.72 -18.75
CA GLY A 112 -6.72 11.66 -19.72
C GLY A 112 -5.37 12.29 -19.38
N ARG A 113 -4.73 11.88 -18.28
CA ARG A 113 -3.39 12.37 -17.87
C ARG A 113 -2.29 11.40 -18.25
N ALA A 114 -1.11 11.93 -18.57
CA ALA A 114 0.12 11.16 -18.69
C ALA A 114 0.65 10.75 -17.31
N VAL A 115 1.46 9.69 -17.27
CA VAL A 115 2.06 9.15 -16.03
C VAL A 115 2.90 10.21 -15.30
N SER A 116 3.55 11.12 -16.03
CA SER A 116 4.35 12.22 -15.48
C SER A 116 3.51 13.32 -14.80
N GLU A 117 2.20 13.31 -15.00
CA GLU A 117 1.27 14.31 -14.44
C GLU A 117 0.55 13.79 -13.19
N LEU A 118 0.83 12.56 -12.77
CA LEU A 118 0.20 11.92 -11.62
C LEU A 118 0.70 12.46 -10.27
#